data_AF-A0AAV5UW31-F1
#
_entry.id   AF-A0AAV5UW31-F1
#
_cell.length_a   1.000
_cell.length_b   1.000
_cell.length_c   1.000
_cell.angle_alpha   90.00
_cell.angle_beta   90.00
_cell.angle_gamma   90.00
#
_symmetry.space_group_name_H-M   'P 1'
#
loop_
_entity.id
_entity.type
_entity.pdbx_description
1 polymer ?
#
loop_
_entity_poly.entity_id
_entity_poly.type
_entity_poly.pdbx_seq_one_letter_code
_entity_poly.pdbx_strand_id
1 'polypeptide(L)'
;KTRFNTSLTEMGQCHSITILDNNQTTETESGGLQLILDAQTDEIFQMPIDYDHLFSYPLGDGFHFFLEEPEMHTYRSSHAITVAPGKSIFAGVFLNKYKLAHNCRPDWEGLDLDGYNTNLKYQARDCKSKCIAKEYNKSCSCAPLVFDIDS
;
A
#
# COMPACT_ATOMS: atom_id res chain seq x y z
N LYS A 1 22.02 -0.97 0.05
CA LYS A 1 21.56 -2.13 0.89
C LYS A 1 20.03 -2.22 0.81
N THR A 2 19.47 -3.40 0.57
CA THR A 2 18.00 -3.59 0.44
C THR A 2 17.41 -4.10 1.76
N ARG A 3 16.24 -3.60 2.16
CA ARG A 3 15.49 -4.09 3.33
C ARG A 3 14.21 -4.78 2.86
N PHE A 4 13.93 -5.93 3.46
CA PHE A 4 12.70 -6.70 3.24
C PHE A 4 11.92 -6.76 4.55
N ASN A 5 10.65 -6.37 4.52
CA ASN A 5 9.73 -6.54 5.64
C ASN A 5 8.48 -7.27 5.15
N THR A 6 7.82 -7.96 6.08
CA THR A 6 6.58 -8.69 5.83
C THR A 6 5.51 -8.15 6.77
N SER A 7 4.31 -7.94 6.25
CA SER A 7 3.14 -7.52 7.02
C SER A 7 1.89 -8.26 6.55
N LEU A 8 0.89 -8.37 7.43
CA LEU A 8 -0.42 -8.90 7.08
C LEU A 8 -1.36 -7.72 6.81
N THR A 9 -2.11 -7.81 5.71
CA THR A 9 -3.02 -6.74 5.24
C THR A 9 -4.38 -7.32 4.91
N GLU A 10 -5.33 -6.46 4.50
CA GLU A 10 -6.61 -6.90 3.94
C GLU A 10 -6.48 -7.72 2.65
N MET A 11 -5.32 -7.65 1.98
CA MET A 11 -4.97 -8.43 0.79
C MET A 11 -4.23 -9.74 1.11
N GLY A 12 -4.07 -10.06 2.40
CA GLY A 12 -3.23 -11.17 2.86
C GLY A 12 -1.81 -10.74 3.16
N GLN A 13 -0.85 -11.66 3.01
CA GLN A 13 0.55 -11.41 3.35
C GLN A 13 1.23 -10.55 2.27
N CYS A 14 1.76 -9.41 2.67
CA CYS A 14 2.47 -8.49 1.78
C CYS A 14 3.96 -8.42 2.14
N HIS A 15 4.79 -8.20 1.11
CA HIS A 15 6.22 -8.02 1.24
C HIS A 15 6.63 -6.65 0.70
N SER A 16 7.29 -5.85 1.53
CA SER A 16 7.81 -4.54 1.13
C SER A 16 9.32 -4.62 0.89
N ILE A 17 9.76 -4.06 -0.23
CA ILE A 17 11.18 -3.96 -0.60
C ILE A 17 11.58 -2.49 -0.56
N THR A 18 12.47 -2.12 0.35
CA THR A 18 13.02 -0.77 0.43
C THR A 18 14.45 -0.75 -0.11
N ILE A 19 14.68 0.04 -1.15
CA ILE A 19 16.01 0.28 -1.72
C ILE A 19 16.60 1.49 -0.99
N LEU A 20 17.56 1.25 -0.08
CA LEU A 20 18.15 2.30 0.77
C LEU A 20 19.35 3.01 0.14
N ASP A 21 19.80 2.55 -1.03
CA ASP A 21 21.04 3.00 -1.66
C ASP A 21 20.77 3.23 -3.14
N ASN A 22 20.47 4.49 -3.48
CA ASN A 22 20.03 4.90 -4.82
C ASN A 22 21.20 5.32 -5.71
N ASN A 23 22.27 4.53 -5.74
CA ASN A 23 23.32 4.64 -6.76
C ASN A 23 22.87 3.94 -8.05
N GLN A 24 21.65 4.22 -8.49
CA GLN A 24 21.17 3.74 -9.78
C GLN A 24 21.91 4.52 -10.87
N THR A 25 22.89 3.88 -11.48
CA THR A 25 23.81 4.53 -12.44
C THR A 25 23.29 4.50 -13.88
N THR A 26 22.25 3.70 -14.15
CA THR A 26 21.70 3.49 -15.49
C THR A 26 20.18 3.36 -15.45
N GLU A 27 19.50 3.94 -16.44
CA GLU A 27 18.04 3.92 -16.59
C GLU A 27 17.54 2.69 -17.39
N THR A 28 18.30 1.60 -17.37
CA THR A 28 18.00 0.37 -18.14
C THR A 28 17.54 -0.77 -17.24
N GLU A 29 16.93 -1.80 -17.82
CA GLU A 29 16.47 -3.01 -17.12
C GLU A 29 17.58 -3.72 -16.33
N SER A 30 18.83 -3.61 -16.80
CA SER A 30 20.02 -4.14 -16.13
C SER A 30 20.42 -3.37 -14.87
N GLY A 31 19.99 -2.12 -14.73
CA GLY A 31 20.18 -1.28 -13.57
C GLY A 31 18.93 -1.18 -12.68
N GLY A 32 17.86 -1.89 -13.02
CA GLY A 32 16.58 -1.88 -12.32
C GLY A 32 16.41 -3.01 -11.30
N LEU A 33 15.22 -3.06 -10.70
CA LEU A 33 14.80 -4.16 -9.83
C LEU A 33 14.18 -5.28 -10.68
N GLN A 34 14.68 -6.51 -10.51
CA GLN A 34 14.10 -7.71 -11.13
C GLN A 34 13.56 -8.62 -10.04
N LEU A 35 12.30 -9.05 -10.21
CA LEU A 35 11.62 -9.94 -9.28
C LEU A 35 11.10 -11.15 -10.05
N ILE A 36 11.33 -12.34 -9.48
CA ILE A 36 10.74 -13.60 -9.94
C ILE A 36 9.91 -14.09 -8.77
N LEU A 37 8.60 -14.19 -8.98
CA LEU A 37 7.65 -14.58 -7.95
C LEU A 37 7.00 -15.90 -8.32
N ASP A 38 6.71 -16.71 -7.31
CA ASP A 38 5.96 -17.96 -7.42
C ASP A 38 4.56 -17.75 -6.81
N ALA A 39 3.52 -17.99 -7.61
CA ALA A 39 2.15 -17.66 -7.25
C ALA A 39 1.50 -18.74 -6.38
N GLN A 40 2.12 -19.93 -6.29
CA GLN A 40 1.62 -21.06 -5.51
C GLN A 40 0.10 -21.24 -5.65
N THR A 41 -0.37 -21.25 -6.91
CA THR A 41 -1.80 -21.24 -7.25
C THR A 41 -2.58 -22.42 -6.66
N ASP A 42 -1.87 -23.48 -6.29
CA ASP A 42 -2.40 -24.71 -5.71
C ASP A 42 -2.87 -24.52 -4.25
N GLU A 43 -2.46 -23.43 -3.58
CA GLU A 43 -2.79 -23.12 -2.18
C GLU A 43 -3.84 -22.00 -2.04
N ILE A 44 -4.36 -21.46 -3.15
CA ILE A 44 -5.36 -20.39 -3.13
C ILE A 44 -6.70 -20.93 -2.63
N PHE A 45 -7.21 -20.33 -1.55
CA PHE A 45 -8.49 -20.68 -0.97
C PHE A 45 -9.63 -20.34 -1.95
N GLN A 46 -10.22 -21.36 -2.58
CA GLN A 46 -11.40 -21.19 -3.42
C GLN A 46 -12.61 -20.94 -2.53
N MET A 47 -12.90 -19.66 -2.29
CA MET A 47 -14.13 -19.24 -1.60
C MET A 47 -15.36 -19.58 -2.47
N PRO A 48 -16.46 -20.05 -1.88
CA PRO A 48 -17.75 -20.09 -2.58
C PRO A 48 -18.10 -18.70 -3.11
N ILE A 49 -18.60 -18.65 -4.34
CA ILE A 49 -18.89 -17.43 -5.13
C ILE A 49 -19.73 -16.38 -4.37
N ASP A 50 -20.52 -16.80 -3.38
CA ASP A 50 -21.34 -15.92 -2.53
C ASP A 50 -20.55 -14.99 -1.59
N TYR A 51 -19.23 -15.20 -1.44
CA TYR A 51 -18.38 -14.42 -0.55
C TYR A 51 -17.44 -13.45 -1.25
N ASP A 52 -17.46 -13.36 -2.58
CA ASP A 52 -16.62 -12.41 -3.34
C ASP A 52 -16.86 -10.95 -2.92
N HIS A 53 -18.07 -10.63 -2.45
CA HIS A 53 -18.41 -9.30 -1.94
C HIS A 53 -17.78 -8.96 -0.58
N LEU A 54 -17.21 -9.93 0.14
CA LEU A 54 -16.57 -9.69 1.44
C LEU A 54 -15.14 -9.14 1.33
N PHE A 55 -14.54 -9.17 0.14
CA PHE A 55 -13.18 -8.69 -0.06
C PHE A 55 -13.17 -7.42 -0.92
N SER A 56 -12.40 -6.43 -0.45
CA SER A 56 -12.15 -5.19 -1.19
C SER A 56 -11.36 -5.41 -2.49
N TYR A 57 -10.71 -6.57 -2.62
CA TYR A 57 -9.94 -6.97 -3.79
C TYR A 57 -10.44 -8.33 -4.26
N PRO A 58 -10.75 -8.50 -5.57
CA PRO A 58 -11.00 -9.83 -6.10
C PRO A 58 -9.78 -10.68 -5.81
N LEU A 59 -9.99 -11.92 -5.34
CA LEU A 59 -8.95 -12.94 -5.22
C LEU A 59 -8.46 -13.27 -6.64
N GLY A 60 -7.67 -12.35 -7.20
CA GLY A 60 -7.02 -12.52 -8.48
C GLY A 60 -5.97 -13.60 -8.33
N ASP A 61 -5.79 -14.38 -9.38
CA ASP A 61 -4.80 -15.45 -9.46
C ASP A 61 -3.35 -14.93 -9.54
N GLY A 62 -3.11 -13.62 -9.36
CA GLY A 62 -1.83 -12.98 -9.64
C GLY A 62 -1.24 -12.14 -8.51
N PHE A 63 -0.20 -11.38 -8.86
CA PHE A 63 0.52 -10.52 -7.92
C PHE A 63 0.10 -9.07 -8.07
N HIS A 64 -0.02 -8.37 -6.94
CA HIS A 64 -0.23 -6.93 -6.90
C HIS A 64 1.04 -6.24 -6.45
N PHE A 65 1.55 -5.35 -7.30
CA PHE A 65 2.71 -4.51 -7.01
C PHE A 65 2.28 -3.08 -6.75
N PHE A 66 2.80 -2.50 -5.67
CA PHE A 66 2.57 -1.13 -5.28
C PHE A 66 3.91 -0.39 -5.24
N LEU A 67 3.92 0.84 -5.73
CA LEU A 67 5.08 1.71 -5.66
C LEU A 67 4.72 2.94 -4.85
N GLU A 68 5.43 3.13 -3.75
CA GLU A 68 5.14 4.16 -2.76
C GLU A 68 6.42 4.85 -2.29
N GLU A 69 6.30 6.06 -1.75
CA GLU A 69 7.42 6.69 -1.07
C GLU A 69 7.73 5.94 0.24
N PRO A 70 8.98 6.03 0.75
CA PRO A 70 9.30 5.51 2.07
C PRO A 70 8.39 6.08 3.15
N GLU A 71 8.12 5.28 4.19
CA GLU A 71 7.34 5.69 5.36
C GLU A 71 5.86 6.03 5.04
N MET A 72 5.35 5.51 3.94
CA MET A 72 3.93 5.52 3.54
C MET A 72 3.32 4.12 3.66
N HIS A 73 2.00 4.04 3.88
CA HIS A 73 1.30 2.76 3.92
C HIS A 73 1.15 2.18 2.51
N THR A 74 1.47 0.89 2.36
CA THR A 74 2.03 0.40 1.09
C THR A 74 0.99 -0.01 0.04
N TYR A 75 -0.29 -0.14 0.40
CA TYR A 75 -1.31 -0.70 -0.51
C TYR A 75 -2.56 0.16 -0.67
N ARG A 76 -2.76 1.17 0.17
CA ARG A 76 -3.96 2.01 0.13
C ARG A 76 -3.80 3.26 -0.72
N SER A 77 -2.59 3.75 -0.96
CA SER A 77 -2.37 5.04 -1.62
C SER A 77 -2.10 4.96 -3.13
N SER A 78 -1.57 3.86 -3.64
CA SER A 78 -1.21 3.66 -5.04
C SER A 78 -2.16 2.72 -5.78
N HIS A 79 -2.22 2.91 -7.09
CA HIS A 79 -2.87 1.94 -7.97
C HIS A 79 -1.95 0.72 -8.10
N ALA A 80 -2.48 -0.45 -7.76
CA ALA A 80 -1.78 -1.71 -7.93
C ALA A 80 -1.51 -1.99 -9.42
N ILE A 81 -0.29 -2.40 -9.74
CA ILE A 81 0.02 -3.08 -10.99
C ILE A 81 -0.23 -4.56 -10.75
N THR A 82 -1.13 -5.17 -11.54
CA THR A 82 -1.50 -6.58 -11.40
C THR A 82 -0.83 -7.43 -12.47
N VAL A 83 -0.24 -8.55 -12.07
CA VAL A 83 0.48 -9.48 -12.97
C VAL A 83 -0.08 -10.88 -12.80
N ALA A 84 -0.62 -11.44 -13.88
CA ALA A 84 -1.08 -12.81 -13.90
C ALA A 84 0.10 -13.81 -13.84
N PRO A 85 -0.08 -15.01 -13.27
CA PRO A 85 0.95 -16.04 -13.26
C PRO A 85 1.45 -16.40 -14.65
N GLY A 86 2.74 -16.74 -14.75
CA GLY A 86 3.37 -17.09 -16.03
C GLY A 86 3.49 -15.91 -17.01
N LYS A 87 3.20 -14.68 -16.58
CA LYS A 87 3.44 -13.46 -17.36
C LYS A 87 4.60 -12.67 -16.77
N SER A 88 5.25 -11.92 -17.64
CA SER A 88 6.29 -10.95 -17.27
C SER A 88 5.80 -9.56 -17.63
N ILE A 89 6.11 -8.59 -16.77
CA ILE A 89 5.88 -7.18 -17.04
C ILE A 89 7.19 -6.41 -16.93
N PHE A 90 7.30 -5.36 -17.72
CA PHE A 90 8.42 -4.42 -17.68
C PHE A 90 7.81 -3.05 -17.40
N ALA A 91 8.18 -2.45 -16.27
CA ALA A 91 7.63 -1.18 -15.82
C ALA A 91 8.75 -0.15 -15.68
N GLY A 92 8.64 0.94 -16.43
CA GLY A 92 9.43 2.15 -16.22
C GLY A 92 8.76 3.03 -15.16
N VAL A 93 9.54 3.55 -14.22
CA VAL A 93 9.04 4.40 -13.13
C VAL A 93 9.49 5.85 -13.37
N PHE A 94 8.53 6.77 -13.33
CA PHE A 94 8.79 8.21 -13.44
C PHE A 94 8.26 8.93 -12.20
N LEU A 95 9.11 9.77 -11.60
CA LEU A 95 8.77 10.51 -10.38
C LEU A 95 8.22 11.90 -10.73
N ASN A 96 6.93 12.10 -10.51
CA ASN A 96 6.29 13.41 -10.64
C ASN A 96 6.12 14.06 -9.26
N LYS A 97 6.77 15.21 -9.06
CA LYS A 97 6.66 15.99 -7.82
C LYS A 97 5.86 17.25 -8.05
N TYR A 98 4.81 17.44 -7.24
CA TYR A 98 3.98 18.63 -7.25
C TYR A 98 4.21 19.44 -5.98
N LYS A 99 4.51 20.74 -6.13
CA LYS A 99 4.57 21.68 -5.02
C LYS A 99 3.38 22.62 -5.12
N LEU A 100 2.46 22.51 -4.18
CA LEU A 100 1.26 23.33 -4.11
C LEU A 100 1.51 24.55 -3.21
N ALA A 101 1.01 25.73 -3.62
CA ALA A 101 1.33 27.01 -2.97
C ALA A 101 0.40 27.39 -1.81
N HIS A 102 -0.86 26.94 -1.82
CA HIS A 102 -1.88 27.33 -0.84
C HIS A 102 -2.75 26.14 -0.42
N ASN A 103 -3.27 26.19 0.80
CA ASN A 103 -4.22 25.21 1.38
C ASN A 103 -3.73 23.75 1.42
N CYS A 104 -2.42 23.55 1.53
CA CYS A 104 -1.83 22.23 1.70
C CYS A 104 -1.17 22.13 3.07
N ARG A 105 -1.40 21.01 3.77
CA ARG A 105 -0.67 20.67 4.99
C ARG A 105 0.43 19.65 4.66
N PRO A 106 1.65 19.85 5.18
CA PRO A 106 2.74 18.91 4.97
C PRO A 106 2.79 17.78 6.00
N ASP A 107 2.04 17.91 7.11
CA ASP A 107 2.12 17.05 8.27
C ASP A 107 0.75 16.85 8.94
N TRP A 108 0.76 16.06 10.01
CA TRP A 108 -0.41 15.75 10.83
C TRP A 108 -0.75 16.86 11.85
N GLU A 109 0.06 17.92 11.97
CA GLU A 109 -0.07 18.89 13.06
C GLU A 109 -1.34 19.76 12.92
N GLY A 110 -1.98 20.00 14.06
CA GLY A 110 -3.19 20.82 14.13
C GLY A 110 -4.45 20.17 13.52
N LEU A 111 -4.41 18.86 13.25
CA LEU A 111 -5.60 18.07 12.96
C LEU A 111 -6.23 17.60 14.27
N ASP A 112 -7.55 17.69 14.38
CA ASP A 112 -8.30 17.12 15.49
C ASP A 112 -8.40 15.60 15.33
N LEU A 113 -7.28 14.92 15.57
CA LEU A 113 -7.10 13.46 15.50
C LEU A 113 -6.55 12.91 16.83
N ASP A 114 -6.94 13.52 17.96
CA ASP A 114 -6.53 13.09 19.30
C ASP A 114 -6.74 11.58 19.51
N GLY A 115 -5.69 10.88 19.94
CA GLY A 115 -5.71 9.43 20.14
C GLY A 115 -5.39 8.60 18.89
N TYR A 116 -5.18 9.22 17.73
CA TYR A 116 -4.82 8.57 16.47
C TYR A 116 -3.41 8.95 15.99
N ASN A 117 -2.42 8.80 16.87
CA ASN A 117 -1.02 9.05 16.54
C ASN A 117 -0.50 8.04 15.50
N THR A 118 0.24 8.52 14.51
CA THR A 118 0.85 7.68 13.46
C THR A 118 2.32 8.04 13.29
N ASN A 119 3.14 7.05 12.96
CA ASN A 119 4.54 7.25 12.57
C ASN A 119 4.69 7.41 11.04
N LEU A 120 3.59 7.32 10.30
CA LEU A 120 3.60 7.44 8.85
C LEU A 120 3.67 8.89 8.41
N LYS A 121 4.30 9.10 7.26
CA LYS A 121 4.30 10.39 6.59
C LYS A 121 2.86 10.79 6.23
N TYR A 122 2.55 12.06 6.39
CA TYR A 122 1.21 12.57 6.10
C TYR A 122 0.80 12.32 4.64
N GLN A 123 -0.41 11.77 4.48
CA GLN A 123 -1.13 11.73 3.21
C GLN A 123 -2.58 12.14 3.39
N ALA A 124 -3.14 12.81 2.37
CA ALA A 124 -4.54 13.22 2.39
C ALA A 124 -5.52 12.03 2.49
N ARG A 125 -5.19 10.88 1.88
CA ARG A 125 -6.02 9.66 1.94
C ARG A 125 -6.00 9.04 3.34
N ASP A 126 -4.83 8.98 3.96
CA ASP A 126 -4.66 8.45 5.31
C ASP A 126 -5.37 9.33 6.35
N CYS A 127 -5.33 10.65 6.17
CA CYS A 127 -6.11 11.59 6.97
C CYS A 127 -7.61 11.31 6.88
N LYS A 128 -8.13 10.99 5.68
CA LYS A 128 -9.52 10.60 5.49
C LYS A 128 -9.84 9.29 6.23
N SER A 129 -8.99 8.27 6.13
CA SER A 129 -9.15 6.99 6.84
C SER A 129 -9.21 7.20 8.35
N LYS A 130 -8.26 7.96 8.91
CA LYS A 130 -8.21 8.34 10.33
C LYS A 130 -9.46 9.10 10.78
N CYS A 131 -9.96 10.03 9.97
CA CYS A 131 -11.18 10.77 10.25
C CYS A 131 -12.41 9.84 10.28
N ILE A 132 -12.52 8.92 9.32
CA ILE A 132 -13.61 7.92 9.30
C ILE A 132 -13.52 7.01 10.53
N ALA A 133 -12.32 6.52 10.87
CA ALA A 133 -12.10 5.69 12.06
C ALA A 133 -12.54 6.42 13.35
N LYS A 134 -12.23 7.71 13.47
CA LYS A 134 -12.66 8.56 14.59
C LYS A 134 -14.18 8.64 14.71
N GLU A 135 -14.90 8.86 13.61
CA GLU A 135 -16.37 8.93 13.62
C GLU A 135 -17.01 7.58 13.97
N TYR A 136 -16.46 6.47 13.47
CA TYR A 136 -16.90 5.13 13.87
C TYR A 136 -16.67 4.87 15.35
N ASN A 137 -15.48 5.19 15.87
CA ASN A 137 -15.18 4.97 17.28
C ASN A 137 -16.09 5.83 18.19
N LYS A 138 -16.38 7.06 17.79
CA LYS A 138 -17.33 7.94 18.50
C LYS A 138 -18.75 7.38 18.52
N SER A 139 -19.19 6.75 17.42
CA SER A 139 -20.57 6.27 17.26
C SER A 139 -20.78 4.85 17.78
N CYS A 140 -19.78 3.98 17.63
CA CYS A 140 -19.88 2.54 17.82
C CYS A 140 -18.86 1.98 18.83
N SER A 141 -17.98 2.81 19.39
CA SER A 141 -16.88 2.40 20.30
C SER A 141 -15.87 1.41 19.68
N CYS A 142 -15.87 1.27 18.36
CA CYS A 142 -14.91 0.50 17.59
C CYS A 142 -14.77 1.13 16.19
N ALA A 143 -13.65 0.87 15.51
CA ALA A 143 -13.45 1.23 14.11
C ALA A 143 -13.20 -0.03 13.27
N PRO A 144 -13.72 -0.09 12.04
CA PRO A 144 -13.35 -1.14 11.09
C PRO A 144 -11.85 -1.18 10.83
N LEU A 145 -11.26 -2.38 10.77
CA LEU A 145 -9.83 -2.59 10.50
C LEU A 145 -9.38 -1.96 9.17
N VAL A 146 -10.29 -1.87 8.19
CA VAL A 146 -10.05 -1.22 6.89
C VAL A 146 -9.73 0.27 6.98
N PHE A 147 -9.90 0.90 8.15
CA PHE A 147 -9.52 2.30 8.39
C PHE A 147 -8.34 2.45 9.35
N ASP A 148 -7.82 1.35 9.89
CA ASP A 148 -6.57 1.36 10.63
C ASP A 148 -5.40 1.47 9.65
N ILE A 149 -4.63 2.55 9.78
CA ILE A 149 -3.45 2.81 8.93
C ILE A 149 -2.15 2.53 9.69
N ASP A 150 -2.19 2.27 11.00
CA ASP A 150 -0.98 2.03 11.80
C ASP A 150 -0.76 0.55 12.12
N SER A 151 -1.74 -0.30 11.78
CA SER A 151 -1.65 -1.77 11.80
C SER A 151 -0.73 -2.33 10.72
#